data_AF-A0A1J3GVI8-F1
#
_entry.id   AF-A0A1J3GVI8-F1
#
_cell.length_a   1.000
_cell.length_b   1.000
_cell.length_c   1.000
_cell.angle_alpha   90.00
_cell.angle_beta   90.00
_cell.angle_gamma   90.00
#
_symmetry.space_group_name_H-M   'P 1'
#
loop_
_entity.id
_entity.type
_entity.pdbx_description
1 polymer ?
#
loop_
_entity_poly.entity_id
_entity_poly.type
_entity_poly.pdbx_seq_one_letter_code
_entity_poly.pdbx_strand_id
1 'polypeptide(L)' 'LLNVDGYYNSLLSFIDTAVEEGFISPNARQIIISAPTAKELVKKLEEYSPCHESVASKLCWEIERIGYSSED' A
#
# COMPACT_ATOMS: atom_id res chain seq x y z
N LEU A 1 -8.91 3.69 2.89
CA LEU A 1 -9.01 4.99 3.58
C LEU A 1 -10.45 5.46 3.57
N LEU A 2 -11.07 5.60 4.74
CA LEU A 2 -12.40 6.20 4.87
C LEU A 2 -12.23 7.72 4.88
N ASN A 3 -12.39 8.34 3.72
CA ASN A 3 -12.09 9.75 3.48
C ASN A 3 -13.32 10.64 3.74
N VAL A 4 -13.76 10.71 5.00
CA VAL A 4 -14.88 11.57 5.41
C VAL A 4 -14.48 13.03 5.24
N ASP A 5 -15.30 13.81 4.53
CA ASP A 5 -15.13 15.25 4.30
C ASP A 5 -13.72 15.66 3.84
N GLY A 6 -13.04 14.75 3.12
CA GLY A 6 -11.70 15.03 2.59
C GLY A 6 -10.56 15.01 3.60
N TYR A 7 -10.75 14.42 4.79
CA TYR A 7 -9.71 14.32 5.83
C TYR A 7 -8.35 13.82 5.32
N TYR A 8 -8.34 12.88 4.38
CA TYR A 8 -7.13 12.31 3.78
C TYR A 8 -6.71 12.97 2.47
N ASN A 9 -7.34 14.07 2.02
CA ASN A 9 -7.02 14.69 0.73
C ASN A 9 -5.55 15.10 0.63
N SER A 10 -5.00 15.74 1.67
CA SER A 10 -3.57 16.13 1.67
C SER A 10 -2.63 14.93 1.56
N LEU A 11 -2.96 13.81 2.21
CA LEU A 11 -2.18 12.57 2.11
C LEU A 11 -2.28 11.99 0.69
N LEU A 12 -3.49 11.92 0.13
CA LEU A 12 -3.71 11.41 -1.22
C LEU A 12 -2.95 12.25 -2.25
N SER A 13 -3.02 13.58 -2.17
CA SER A 13 -2.27 14.49 -3.04
C SER A 13 -0.76 14.34 -2.90
N PHE A 14 -0.25 14.15 -1.68
CA PHE A 14 1.17 13.87 -1.47
C PHE A 14 1.61 12.58 -2.17
N ILE A 15 0.81 11.52 -2.07
CA ILE A 15 1.10 10.26 -2.76
C ILE A 15 1.01 10.45 -4.28
N ASP A 16 0.02 11.17 -4.79
CA ASP A 16 -0.12 11.47 -6.22
C ASP A 16 1.12 12.22 -6.74
N THR A 17 1.64 13.18 -5.97
CA THR A 17 2.90 13.88 -6.28
C THR A 17 4.08 12.91 -6.32
N ALA A 18 4.19 11.99 -5.34
CA ALA A 18 5.27 10.99 -5.34
C ALA A 18 5.19 10.01 -6.53
N VAL A 19 4.01 9.79 -7.09
CA VAL A 19 3.84 9.03 -8.35
C VAL A 19 4.31 9.86 -9.55
N GLU A 20 3.93 11.14 -9.62
CA GLU A 20 4.35 12.06 -10.68
C GLU A 20 5.88 12.21 -10.73
N GLU A 21 6.53 12.31 -9.57
CA GLU A 21 7.98 12.38 -9.42
C GLU A 21 8.68 11.03 -9.63
N GLY A 22 7.93 9.94 -9.84
CA GLY A 22 8.47 8.61 -10.13
C GLY A 22 9.00 7.83 -8.92
N PHE A 23 8.80 8.33 -7.69
CA PHE A 23 9.16 7.60 -6.46
C PHE A 23 8.25 6.40 -6.20
N ILE A 24 7.01 6.45 -6.67
CA ILE A 24 6.01 5.37 -6.55
C ILE A 24 5.57 4.96 -7.95
N SER A 25 5.55 3.66 -8.24
CA SER A 25 5.03 3.20 -9.55
C SER A 25 3.54 3.49 -9.67
N PRO A 26 3.03 3.83 -10.88
CA PRO A 26 1.60 4.04 -11.08
C PRO A 26 0.73 2.84 -10.67
N ASN A 27 1.27 1.62 -10.73
CA ASN A 27 0.60 0.41 -10.27
C ASN A 27 0.56 0.33 -8.73
N ALA A 28 1.66 0.67 -8.05
CA ALA A 28 1.70 0.71 -6.59
C ALA A 28 0.72 1.74 -6.00
N ARG A 29 0.40 2.81 -6.75
CA ARG A 29 -0.63 3.79 -6.36
C ARG A 29 -2.02 3.17 -6.14
N GLN A 30 -2.33 2.09 -6.85
CA GLN A 30 -3.63 1.42 -6.77
C GLN A 30 -3.83 0.66 -5.45
N ILE A 31 -2.77 0.42 -4.68
CA ILE A 31 -2.84 -0.20 -3.34
C ILE A 31 -3.70 0.64 -2.39
N ILE A 32 -3.72 1.96 -2.58
CA ILE A 32 -4.43 2.89 -1.69
C ILE A 32 -5.83 3.15 -2.23
N ILE A 33 -6.80 2.44 -1.65
CA ILE A 33 -8.23 2.63 -1.93
C ILE A 33 -8.81 3.68 -0.99
N SER A 34 -9.57 4.63 -1.53
CA SER A 34 -10.32 5.61 -0.73
C SER A 34 -11.79 5.70 -1.15
N ALA A 35 -12.64 6.00 -0.17
CA ALA A 35 -14.05 6.31 -0.37
C ALA A 35 -14.59 7.18 0.78
N PRO A 36 -15.60 8.04 0.53
CA PRO A 36 -16.16 8.93 1.55
C PRO A 36 -17.03 8.19 2.59
N THR A 37 -17.57 7.01 2.26
CA THR A 37 -18.43 6.23 3.14
C THR A 37 -17.87 4.83 3.41
N ALA A 38 -18.20 4.27 4.57
CA ALA A 38 -17.75 2.93 4.95
C ALA A 38 -18.29 1.86 4.00
N LYS A 39 -19.55 1.99 3.58
CA LYS A 39 -20.19 1.05 2.65
C LYS A 39 -19.48 1.00 1.30
N GLU A 40 -19.15 2.16 0.73
CA GLU A 40 -18.40 2.22 -0.53
C GLU A 40 -16.98 1.71 -0.37
N LEU A 41 -16.33 2.01 0.77
CA LEU A 41 -14.97 1.54 1.02
C LEU A 41 -14.92 0.02 1.07
N VAL A 42 -15.84 -0.62 1.80
CA VAL A 42 -15.92 -2.09 1.89
C VAL A 42 -16.15 -2.70 0.52
N LYS A 43 -17.09 -2.16 -0.26
CA LYS A 43 -17.35 -2.66 -1.62
C LYS A 43 -16.10 -2.59 -2.51
N LYS A 44 -15.39 -1.46 -2.50
CA LYS A 44 -14.15 -1.31 -3.28
C LYS A 44 -13.03 -2.25 -2.82
N LEU A 45 -12.97 -2.55 -1.53
CA LEU A 45 -12.02 -3.52 -0.97
C LEU A 45 -12.35 -4.95 -1.38
N GLU A 46 -13.63 -5.32 -1.45
CA GLU A 46 -14.07 -6.63 -1.93
C GLU A 46 -13.75 -6.83 -3.42
N GLU A 47 -13.88 -5.77 -4.22
CA GLU A 47 -13.58 -5.78 -5.66
C GLU A 47 -12.08 -5.64 -5.97
N TYR A 48 -11.25 -5.33 -4.98
CA TYR A 48 -9.83 -5.08 -5.18
C TYR A 48 -9.07 -6.35 -5.55
N SER A 49 -8.31 -6.26 -6.64
CA SER A 49 -7.32 -7.26 -7.04
C SER A 49 -5.97 -6.58 -7.19
N PRO A 50 -4.90 -7.07 -6.52
CA PRO A 50 -3.57 -6.51 -6.69
C PRO A 50 -3.13 -6.58 -8.15
N CYS A 51 -2.76 -5.44 -8.73
CA CYS A 51 -2.01 -5.42 -9.98
C CYS A 51 -0.61 -5.96 -9.69
N HIS A 52 -0.40 -7.27 -9.90
CA HIS A 52 0.89 -7.92 -9.72
C HIS A 52 1.89 -7.40 -10.76
N GLU A 53 2.59 -6.32 -10.43
CA GLU A 53 3.87 -6.02 -11.05
C GLU A 53 4.93 -6.76 -10.23
N SER A 54 5.62 -7.71 -10.85
CA SER A 54 6.61 -8.58 -10.21
C SER A 54 7.84 -7.78 -9.79
N VAL A 55 7.77 -7.02 -8.71
CA VAL A 55 8.91 -6.20 -8.22
C VAL A 55 9.28 -6.44 -6.78
N ALA A 56 8.36 -6.97 -5.96
CA ALA A 56 8.69 -7.43 -4.62
C ALA A 56 8.87 -8.95 -4.66
N SER A 57 10.11 -9.42 -4.83
CA SER A 57 10.52 -10.72 -4.28
C SER A 57 10.00 -10.77 -2.86
N LYS A 58 9.20 -11.78 -2.50
CA LYS A 58 8.57 -11.93 -1.19
C LYS A 58 9.51 -11.39 -0.10
N LEU A 59 9.16 -10.21 0.42
CA LEU A 59 9.51 -9.68 1.74
C LEU A 59 9.35 -10.78 2.81
N CYS A 60 10.17 -11.82 2.81
CA CYS A 60 10.26 -12.76 3.91
C CYS A 60 10.91 -11.98 5.05
N TRP A 61 10.09 -11.47 5.98
CA TRP A 61 10.51 -10.94 7.28
C TRP A 61 11.22 -11.99 8.17
N GLU A 62 11.71 -13.08 7.58
CA GLU A 62 12.25 -14.28 8.24
C GLU A 62 13.79 -14.26 8.34
N ILE A 63 14.44 -13.15 7.99
CA ILE A 63 15.91 -13.03 8.02
C ILE A 63 16.47 -12.77 9.43
N GLU A 64 15.65 -12.40 10.42
CA GLU A 64 16.13 -12.15 11.80
C GLU A 64 16.26 -13.39 12.70
N ARG A 65 15.99 -14.61 12.21
CA ARG A 65 16.18 -15.84 13.00
C ARG A 65 17.46 -16.63 12.71
N ILE A 66 18.35 -16.13 11.86
CA ILE A 66 19.65 -16.76 11.57
C ILE A 66 20.76 -15.82 12.04
N GLY A 67 21.06 -15.83 13.33
CA GLY A 67 22.14 -15.00 13.88
C GLY A 67 22.51 -15.24 15.34
N TYR A 68 21.77 -16.08 16.07
CA TYR A 68 22.16 -16.50 17.41
C TYR A 68 21.80 -17.97 17.63
N SER A 69 22.69 -18.85 17.21
CA SER A 69 22.89 -20.14 17.88
C SER A 69 24.39 -20.29 18.03
N SER A 70 24.77 -20.30 19.30
CA SER A 70 26.09 -20.07 19.86
C SER A 70 27.15 -21.02 19.31
N GLU A 71 28.37 -20.50 19.21
CA GLU A 71 29.59 -21.32 19.29
C GLU A 71 29.55 -22.11 20.61
N ASP A 72 29.54 -23.45 20.50
CA ASP A 72 30.28 -24.42 21.34
C ASP A 72 30.02 -25.86 20.84
#